data_AF-A0A848W057-F1
#
_entry.id   AF-A0A848W057-F1
#
_cell.length_a   1.000
_cell.length_b   1.000
_cell.length_c   1.000
_cell.angle_alpha   90.00
_cell.angle_beta   90.00
_cell.angle_gamma   90.00
#
_symmetry.space_group_name_H-M   'P 1'
#
loop_
_entity.id
_entity.type
_entity.pdbx_description
1 polymer ?
#
loop_
_entity_poly.entity_id
_entity_poly.type
_entity_poly.pdbx_seq_one_letter_code
_entity_poly.pdbx_strand_id
1 'polypeptide(L)'
;MLIEKPFRRLTGFFGCERGGVTVEAVLWVPIYAVLFTLVADVSMIFHGQAMATRIAYDGNRQASVGTFETEAAVETAVLARLQPYSPNATADTVFGAEAITTTVTLPANDLVAIGAITQFVDVNITFSSVHMNGV
;
A
#
# COMPACT_ATOMS: atom_id res chain seq x y z
N MET A 1 -43.90 -14.22 -15.06
CA MET A 1 -43.52 -14.16 -13.64
C MET A 1 -43.44 -15.60 -13.13
N LEU A 2 -42.24 -16.16 -12.95
CA LEU A 2 -41.93 -17.31 -12.08
C LEU A 2 -40.40 -17.49 -12.05
N ILE A 3 -39.79 -17.11 -10.94
CA ILE A 3 -38.35 -17.18 -10.64
C ILE A 3 -38.11 -18.53 -9.97
N GLU A 4 -37.48 -19.47 -10.66
CA GLU A 4 -37.05 -20.74 -10.05
C GLU A 4 -35.67 -20.58 -9.38
N LYS A 5 -35.62 -20.98 -8.10
CA LYS A 5 -34.53 -20.76 -7.14
C LYS A 5 -33.32 -21.67 -7.43
N PRO A 6 -32.11 -21.15 -7.72
CA PRO A 6 -30.93 -21.97 -7.98
C PRO A 6 -30.11 -22.31 -6.71
N PHE A 7 -30.72 -22.35 -5.51
CA PHE A 7 -29.95 -22.47 -4.25
C PHE A 7 -29.91 -23.88 -3.63
N ARG A 8 -30.57 -24.88 -4.22
CA ARG A 8 -30.80 -26.18 -3.56
C ARG A 8 -29.83 -27.30 -3.99
N ARG A 9 -28.55 -26.97 -4.25
CA ARG A 9 -27.51 -27.97 -4.57
C ARG A 9 -26.31 -27.98 -3.62
N LEU A 10 -26.31 -27.18 -2.55
CA LEU A 10 -25.22 -27.15 -1.57
C LEU A 10 -25.36 -28.21 -0.45
N THR A 11 -26.51 -28.87 -0.30
CA THR A 11 -26.77 -29.75 0.85
C THR A 11 -26.70 -31.26 0.56
N GLY A 12 -26.48 -31.66 -0.69
CA GLY A 12 -26.35 -33.07 -1.08
C GLY A 12 -24.94 -33.67 -0.92
N PHE A 13 -23.98 -32.89 -0.39
CA PHE A 13 -22.56 -33.24 -0.40
C PHE A 13 -22.07 -33.97 0.87
N PHE A 14 -22.94 -34.18 1.86
CA PHE A 14 -22.58 -34.75 3.16
C PHE A 14 -22.60 -36.28 3.24
N GLY A 15 -22.81 -37.01 2.14
CA GLY A 15 -23.23 -38.42 2.20
C GLY A 15 -22.49 -39.45 1.34
N CYS A 16 -21.27 -39.21 0.83
CA CYS A 16 -20.56 -40.25 0.04
C CYS A 16 -19.06 -40.34 0.37
N GLU A 17 -18.58 -41.55 0.64
CA GLU A 17 -17.21 -42.00 0.97
C GLU A 17 -16.08 -41.68 -0.05
N ARG A 18 -16.21 -40.62 -0.87
CA ARG A 18 -15.10 -39.98 -1.61
C ARG A 18 -14.51 -38.79 -0.83
N GLY A 19 -14.61 -38.82 0.50
CA GLY A 19 -14.37 -37.68 1.39
C GLY A 19 -12.93 -37.16 1.47
N GLY A 20 -11.91 -37.97 1.14
CA GLY A 20 -10.51 -37.54 1.22
C GLY A 20 -10.17 -36.36 0.30
N VAL A 21 -10.62 -36.42 -0.96
CA VAL A 21 -10.36 -35.37 -1.97
C VAL A 21 -11.10 -34.06 -1.64
N THR A 22 -12.23 -34.14 -0.94
CA THR A 22 -13.06 -32.97 -0.64
C THR A 22 -12.70 -32.31 0.69
N VAL A 23 -12.31 -33.09 1.69
CA VAL A 23 -11.81 -32.56 2.98
C VAL A 23 -10.51 -31.80 2.76
N GLU A 24 -9.62 -32.33 1.93
CA GLU A 24 -8.39 -31.66 1.53
C GLU A 24 -8.69 -30.33 0.81
N ALA A 25 -9.61 -30.31 -0.16
CA ALA A 25 -9.98 -29.08 -0.86
C ALA A 25 -10.55 -28.01 0.09
N VAL A 26 -11.39 -28.41 1.06
CA VAL A 26 -11.95 -27.48 2.07
C VAL A 26 -10.87 -26.94 3.00
N LEU A 27 -9.83 -27.72 3.29
CA LEU A 27 -8.68 -27.29 4.10
C LEU A 27 -7.77 -26.32 3.34
N TRP A 28 -7.59 -26.50 2.03
CA TRP A 28 -6.72 -25.65 1.20
C TRP A 28 -7.33 -24.29 0.85
N VAL A 29 -8.65 -24.21 0.65
CA VAL A 29 -9.33 -22.94 0.32
C VAL A 29 -9.01 -21.79 1.30
N PRO A 30 -9.11 -21.95 2.64
CA PRO A 30 -8.74 -20.87 3.56
C PRO A 30 -7.24 -20.55 3.54
N ILE A 31 -6.37 -21.54 3.30
CA ILE A 31 -4.92 -21.33 3.17
C ILE A 31 -4.62 -20.45 1.95
N TYR A 32 -5.22 -20.76 0.80
CA TYR A 32 -5.06 -19.95 -0.40
C TYR A 32 -5.69 -18.57 -0.25
N ALA A 33 -6.83 -18.44 0.44
CA ALA A 33 -7.43 -17.16 0.73
C ALA A 33 -6.46 -16.26 1.50
N VAL A 34 -5.85 -16.75 2.58
CA VAL A 34 -4.84 -16.00 3.35
C VAL A 34 -3.64 -15.63 2.49
N LEU A 35 -3.16 -16.55 1.66
CA LEU A 35 -2.05 -16.27 0.75
C LEU A 35 -2.40 -15.17 -0.26
N PHE A 36 -3.61 -15.19 -0.84
CA PHE A 36 -4.06 -14.13 -1.74
C PHE A 36 -4.20 -12.79 -1.05
N THR A 37 -4.73 -12.76 0.19
CA THR A 37 -4.82 -11.51 0.95
C THR A 37 -3.44 -10.93 1.26
N LEU A 38 -2.45 -11.78 1.57
CA LEU A 38 -1.07 -11.35 1.78
C LEU A 38 -0.44 -10.79 0.50
N VAL A 39 -0.60 -11.48 -0.63
CA VAL A 39 -0.09 -11.01 -1.92
C VAL A 39 -0.74 -9.67 -2.32
N ALA A 40 -2.05 -9.53 -2.08
CA ALA A 40 -2.77 -8.28 -2.33
C ALA A 40 -2.26 -7.14 -1.44
N ASP A 41 -2.12 -7.36 -0.13
CA ASP A 41 -1.62 -6.36 0.82
C ASP A 41 -0.19 -5.91 0.45
N VAL A 42 0.71 -6.86 0.14
CA VAL A 42 2.08 -6.54 -0.30
C VAL A 42 2.08 -5.73 -1.60
N SER A 43 1.23 -6.10 -2.56
CA SER A 43 1.12 -5.35 -3.82
C SER A 43 0.63 -3.92 -3.61
N MET A 44 -0.30 -3.70 -2.68
CA MET A 44 -0.81 -2.38 -2.33
C MET A 44 0.26 -1.54 -1.60
N ILE A 45 1.04 -2.14 -0.72
CA ILE A 45 2.19 -1.48 -0.08
C ILE A 45 3.18 -0.98 -1.13
N PHE A 46 3.60 -1.83 -2.07
CA PHE A 46 4.50 -1.44 -3.16
C PHE A 46 3.89 -0.38 -4.09
N HIS A 47 2.57 -0.41 -4.28
CA HIS A 47 1.87 0.63 -5.02
C HIS A 47 1.95 1.99 -4.32
N GLY A 48 1.63 2.05 -3.02
CA GLY A 48 1.73 3.28 -2.21
C GLY A 48 3.16 3.82 -2.18
N GLN A 49 4.13 2.92 -2.07
CA GLN A 49 5.55 3.23 -2.15
C GLN A 49 5.93 3.96 -3.46
N ALA A 50 5.54 3.38 -4.60
CA ALA A 50 5.85 3.93 -5.91
C ALA A 50 5.20 5.31 -6.12
N MET A 51 3.99 5.50 -5.61
CA MET A 51 3.29 6.79 -5.66
C MET A 51 3.99 7.84 -4.80
N ALA A 52 4.40 7.50 -3.58
CA ALA A 52 5.09 8.43 -2.71
C ALA A 52 6.45 8.87 -3.23
N THR A 53 7.23 7.94 -3.81
CA THR A 53 8.48 8.28 -4.47
C THR A 53 8.26 9.30 -5.59
N ARG A 54 7.21 9.12 -6.42
CA ARG A 54 6.89 10.07 -7.49
C ARG A 54 6.48 11.44 -6.96
N ILE A 55 5.67 11.49 -5.91
CA ILE A 55 5.25 12.74 -5.27
C ILE A 55 6.45 13.48 -4.68
N ALA A 56 7.34 12.77 -3.99
CA ALA A 56 8.57 13.34 -3.43
C ALA A 56 9.49 13.91 -4.52
N TYR A 57 9.67 13.20 -5.64
CA TYR A 57 10.43 13.71 -6.79
C TYR A 57 9.81 14.97 -7.41
N ASP A 58 8.49 15.00 -7.56
CA ASP A 58 7.81 16.19 -8.09
C ASP A 58 7.93 17.38 -7.12
N GLY A 59 7.86 17.14 -5.81
CA GLY A 59 8.11 18.15 -4.77
C GLY A 59 9.53 18.73 -4.86
N ASN A 60 10.54 17.87 -4.91
CA ASN A 60 11.94 18.29 -5.05
C ASN A 60 12.16 19.09 -6.34
N ARG A 61 11.59 18.65 -7.46
CA ARG A 61 11.70 19.37 -8.74
C ARG A 61 11.09 20.76 -8.66
N GLN A 62 9.92 20.91 -8.05
CA GLN A 62 9.27 22.22 -7.89
C GLN A 62 10.08 23.13 -6.95
N ALA A 63 10.68 22.57 -5.91
CA ALA A 63 11.57 23.29 -5.01
C ALA A 63 12.82 23.82 -5.75
N SER A 64 13.46 22.99 -6.59
CA SER A 64 14.62 23.41 -7.38
C SER A 64 14.31 24.44 -8.47
N VAL A 65 13.07 24.50 -8.96
CA VAL A 65 12.62 25.56 -9.88
C VAL A 65 12.30 26.87 -9.13
N GLY A 66 12.39 26.88 -7.80
CA GLY A 66 12.07 28.04 -6.97
C GLY A 66 10.56 28.26 -6.76
N THR A 67 9.73 27.24 -7.02
CA THR A 67 8.29 27.30 -6.72
C THR A 67 8.02 27.20 -5.21
N PHE A 68 8.89 26.49 -4.48
CA PHE A 68 8.87 26.44 -3.03
C PHE A 68 10.12 27.09 -2.46
N GLU A 69 9.94 28.16 -1.70
CA GLU A 69 11.04 28.94 -1.10
C GLU A 69 11.51 28.36 0.24
N THR A 70 10.73 27.47 0.86
CA THR A 70 11.03 26.88 2.18
C THR A 70 10.81 25.37 2.19
N GLU A 71 11.59 24.67 3.01
CA GLU A 71 11.47 23.22 3.25
C GLU A 71 10.04 22.85 3.70
N ALA A 72 9.49 23.59 4.67
CA ALA A 72 8.14 23.38 5.19
C ALA A 72 7.04 23.49 4.12
N ALA A 73 7.23 24.34 3.09
CA ALA A 73 6.28 24.45 1.99
C ALA A 73 6.31 23.19 1.10
N VAL A 74 7.50 22.61 0.86
CA VAL A 74 7.66 21.35 0.13
C VAL A 74 7.01 20.21 0.90
N GLU A 75 7.30 20.10 2.19
CA GLU A 75 6.73 19.06 3.06
C GLU A 75 5.20 19.12 3.08
N THR A 76 4.64 20.31 3.26
CA THR A 76 3.18 20.51 3.28
C THR A 76 2.56 20.10 1.94
N ALA A 77 3.18 20.45 0.82
CA ALA A 77 2.70 20.10 -0.51
C ALA A 77 2.78 18.58 -0.78
N VAL A 78 3.86 17.94 -0.34
CA VAL A 78 4.06 16.48 -0.45
C VAL A 78 3.05 15.74 0.44
N LEU A 79 2.89 16.17 1.69
CA LEU A 79 1.93 15.57 2.63
C LEU A 79 0.48 15.73 2.15
N ALA A 80 0.10 16.90 1.65
CA ALA A 80 -1.25 17.12 1.11
C ALA A 80 -1.59 16.16 -0.04
N ARG A 81 -0.60 15.78 -0.85
CA ARG A 81 -0.76 14.80 -1.94
C ARG A 81 -0.73 13.35 -1.46
N LEU A 82 -0.08 13.08 -0.33
CA LEU A 82 -0.01 11.75 0.28
C LEU A 82 -1.21 11.41 1.16
N GLN A 83 -1.94 12.40 1.68
CA GLN A 83 -3.11 12.22 2.56
C GLN A 83 -4.14 11.18 2.07
N PRO A 84 -4.51 11.10 0.77
CA PRO A 84 -5.46 10.10 0.29
C PRO A 84 -4.95 8.65 0.37
N TYR A 85 -3.63 8.46 0.47
CA TYR A 85 -2.97 7.16 0.47
C TYR A 85 -2.47 6.74 1.85
N SER A 86 -1.94 7.69 2.63
CA SER A 86 -1.49 7.47 3.99
C SER A 86 -1.73 8.72 4.84
N PRO A 87 -2.79 8.71 5.67
CA PRO A 87 -3.10 9.81 6.57
C PRO A 87 -2.00 10.09 7.59
N ASN A 88 -1.24 9.06 7.98
CA ASN A 88 -0.18 9.14 8.98
C ASN A 88 1.22 9.27 8.36
N ALA A 89 1.32 9.61 7.08
CA ALA A 89 2.59 9.85 6.41
C ALA A 89 3.36 11.02 7.05
N THR A 90 4.69 10.91 7.12
CA THR A 90 5.58 12.01 7.48
C THR A 90 6.55 12.30 6.35
N ALA A 91 6.89 13.57 6.16
CA ALA A 91 7.85 14.03 5.16
C ALA A 91 8.83 14.99 5.85
N ASP A 92 10.11 14.84 5.57
CA ASP A 92 11.21 15.64 6.10
C ASP A 92 12.07 16.09 4.92
N THR A 93 12.20 17.40 4.72
CA THR A 93 12.90 18.00 3.58
C THR A 93 14.10 18.80 4.06
N VAL A 94 15.27 18.51 3.51
CA VAL A 94 16.52 19.23 3.80
C VAL A 94 17.05 19.88 2.53
N PHE A 95 17.18 21.21 2.55
CA PHE A 95 17.81 22.02 1.51
C PHE A 95 19.32 22.06 1.76
N GLY A 96 20.03 21.11 1.17
CA GLY A 96 21.48 21.16 1.11
C GLY A 96 21.99 22.16 0.08
N ALA A 97 23.24 22.61 0.26
CA ALA A 97 23.90 23.54 -0.67
C ALA A 97 23.97 23.02 -2.13
N GLU A 98 24.01 21.69 -2.31
CA GLU A 98 24.12 21.04 -3.63
C GLU A 98 22.90 20.18 -3.99
N ALA A 99 21.99 19.91 -3.07
CA ALA A 99 20.86 19.03 -3.33
C ALA A 99 19.69 19.25 -2.36
N ILE A 100 18.48 19.10 -2.88
CA ILE A 100 17.24 19.06 -2.10
C ILE A 100 16.92 17.58 -1.85
N THR A 101 16.90 17.19 -0.58
CA THR A 101 16.59 15.82 -0.16
C THR A 101 15.27 15.80 0.58
N THR A 102 14.32 14.98 0.12
CA THR A 102 13.05 14.75 0.82
C THR A 102 12.97 13.29 1.22
N THR A 103 12.81 13.04 2.51
CA THR A 103 12.60 11.72 3.10
C THR A 103 11.13 11.58 3.44
N VAL A 104 10.46 10.58 2.87
CA VAL A 104 9.06 10.27 3.14
C VAL A 104 8.98 8.95 3.89
N THR A 105 8.27 8.94 5.01
CA THR A 105 7.98 7.73 5.79
C THR A 105 6.49 7.44 5.71
N LEU A 106 6.16 6.22 5.29
CA LEU A 106 4.78 5.73 5.22
C LEU A 106 4.66 4.52 6.17
N PRO A 107 3.71 4.56 7.10
CA PRO A 107 3.42 3.38 7.89
C PRO A 107 2.64 2.38 7.04
N ALA A 108 3.04 1.10 7.08
CA ALA A 108 2.47 0.07 6.20
C ALA A 108 0.99 -0.21 6.49
N ASN A 109 0.53 0.08 7.72
CA ASN A 109 -0.88 -0.07 8.12
C ASN A 109 -1.85 0.79 7.31
N ASP A 110 -1.40 1.93 6.80
CA ASP A 110 -2.21 2.81 5.96
C ASP A 110 -2.28 2.33 4.51
N LEU A 111 -1.31 1.50 4.08
CA LEU A 111 -1.15 1.09 2.68
C LEU A 111 -1.74 -0.30 2.38
N VAL A 112 -2.17 -1.04 3.40
CA VAL A 112 -2.77 -2.38 3.25
C VAL A 112 -4.27 -2.29 3.01
N ALA A 113 -4.82 -3.25 2.25
CA ALA A 113 -6.25 -3.28 1.95
C ALA A 113 -7.05 -4.13 2.95
N ILE A 114 -6.47 -5.24 3.38
CA ILE A 114 -7.12 -6.24 4.24
C ILE A 114 -6.48 -6.25 5.63
N GLY A 115 -5.18 -5.95 5.71
CA GLY A 115 -4.44 -5.93 6.98
C GLY A 115 -4.07 -7.32 7.48
N ALA A 116 -4.02 -8.32 6.58
CA ALA A 116 -3.57 -9.66 6.93
C ALA A 116 -2.09 -9.64 7.31
N ILE A 117 -1.27 -8.80 6.67
CA ILE A 117 0.17 -8.69 6.96
C ILE A 117 0.47 -7.88 8.24
N THR A 118 -0.34 -6.87 8.55
CA THR A 118 -0.13 -5.97 9.70
C THR A 118 -0.48 -6.63 11.04
N GLN A 119 -1.27 -7.71 11.02
CA GLN A 119 -1.50 -8.54 12.20
C GLN A 119 -0.26 -9.31 12.65
N PHE A 120 0.72 -9.52 11.76
CA PHE A 120 1.92 -10.29 12.05
C PHE A 120 3.19 -9.43 12.08
N VAL A 121 3.21 -8.28 11.40
CA VAL A 121 4.40 -7.43 11.29
C VAL A 121 4.02 -5.95 11.30
N ASP A 122 4.62 -5.19 12.21
CA ASP A 122 4.53 -3.72 12.24
C ASP A 122 5.74 -3.15 11.50
N VAL A 123 5.53 -2.65 10.28
CA VAL A 123 6.61 -2.21 9.37
C VAL A 123 6.41 -0.75 8.99
N ASN A 124 7.42 0.08 9.26
CA ASN A 124 7.52 1.42 8.71
C ASN A 124 8.44 1.39 7.49
N ILE A 125 8.01 1.99 6.39
CA ILE A 125 8.79 2.03 5.16
C ILE A 125 9.28 3.45 4.92
N THR A 126 10.60 3.64 4.94
CA THR A 126 11.26 4.94 4.78
C THR A 126 11.96 5.01 3.42
N PHE A 127 11.70 6.08 2.67
CA PHE A 127 12.35 6.37 1.40
C PHE A 127 12.99 7.75 1.42
N SER A 128 14.17 7.86 0.83
CA SER A 128 14.86 9.14 0.62
C SER A 128 14.97 9.42 -0.87
N SER A 129 14.62 10.64 -1.28
CA SER A 129 14.72 11.15 -2.65
C SER A 129 15.62 12.37 -2.68
N VAL A 130 16.66 12.36 -3.52
CA VAL A 130 17.64 13.43 -3.68
C VAL A 130 17.52 14.03 -5.07
N HIS A 131 17.48 15.36 -5.18
CA HIS A 131 17.61 16.10 -6.45
C HIS A 131 18.76 17.09 -6.37
N MET A 132 19.69 17.04 -7.33
CA MET A 132 20.85 17.95 -7.37
C MET A 132 20.39 19.36 -7.76
N ASN A 133 20.81 20.36 -6.98
CA ASN A 133 20.55 21.76 -7.26
C ASN A 133 21.49 22.21 -8.38
N GLY A 134 20.93 22.64 -9.51
CA GLY A 134 21.71 23.14 -10.63
C GLY A 134 22.35 24.48 -10.27
N VAL A 135 23.69 24.54 -10.38
CA VAL A 135 24.47 25.79 -10.36
C VAL A 135 24.09 26.66 -11.55
#